data_AF-A0A949N1C3-F1
#
_entry.id   AF-A0A949N1C3-F1
#
_cell.length_a   1.000
_cell.length_b   1.000
_cell.length_c   1.000
_cell.angle_alpha   90.00
_cell.angle_beta   90.00
_cell.angle_gamma   90.00
#
_symmetry.space_group_name_H-M   'P 1'
#
loop_
_entity.id
_entity.type
_entity.pdbx_description
1 polymer ?
#
loop_
_entity_poly.entity_id
_entity_poly.type
_entity_poly.pdbx_seq_one_letter_code
_entity_poly.pdbx_strand_id
1 'polypeptide(L)'
;MQCSQCKVLACSHDDLDHAPPCCPTVDHADIFESAKKEYEKEEIRKIHQAAAHIEATGYMKWPRILEVIKFAQRMGYERLGIAFCIGLAEEAQIITHILEKNGFEVFTAICTQGSLKKKRFSSLMQTPSQEQMR
;
A
#
# COMPACT_ATOMS: atom_id res chain seq x y z
N MET A 1 23.90 12.36 -7.41
CA MET A 1 24.14 11.41 -6.30
C MET A 1 22.82 10.77 -5.93
N GLN A 2 22.79 9.50 -5.52
CA GLN A 2 21.56 8.82 -5.09
C GLN A 2 21.43 8.90 -3.56
N CYS A 3 20.20 8.98 -3.02
CA CYS A 3 19.98 8.98 -1.56
C CYS A 3 20.60 7.76 -0.86
N SER A 4 20.72 6.62 -1.55
CA SER A 4 21.39 5.41 -1.08
C SER A 4 22.88 5.59 -0.74
N GLN A 5 23.51 6.67 -1.21
CA GLN A 5 24.91 6.99 -0.97
C GLN A 5 25.08 8.12 0.06
N CYS A 6 23.99 8.72 0.53
CA CYS A 6 24.02 9.82 1.48
C CYS A 6 24.37 9.31 2.88
N LYS A 7 25.47 9.81 3.45
CA LYS A 7 25.89 9.51 4.83
C LYS A 7 25.51 10.60 5.84
N VAL A 8 25.01 11.74 5.35
CA VAL A 8 24.69 12.91 6.19
C VAL A 8 23.34 12.73 6.88
N LEU A 9 22.34 12.23 6.14
CA LEU A 9 20.97 12.02 6.66
C LEU A 9 20.39 13.25 7.38
N ALA A 10 20.70 14.45 6.89
CA ALA A 10 20.14 15.72 7.35
C ALA A 10 18.61 15.70 7.46
N CYS A 11 17.95 15.04 6.49
CA CYS A 11 16.49 14.94 6.44
C CYS A 11 15.86 14.14 7.59
N SER A 12 16.58 13.21 8.24
CA SER A 12 16.03 12.48 9.38
C SER A 12 16.17 13.22 10.71
N HIS A 13 16.93 14.32 10.73
CA HIS A 13 17.24 15.11 11.92
C HIS A 13 16.70 16.53 11.84
N ASP A 14 15.91 16.84 10.81
CA ASP A 14 15.38 18.18 10.53
C ASP A 14 16.49 19.26 10.39
N ASP A 15 17.61 18.88 9.78
CA ASP A 15 18.82 19.71 9.66
C ASP A 15 19.24 19.89 8.20
N LEU A 16 18.32 20.40 7.38
CA LEU A 16 18.53 20.56 5.93
C LEU A 16 19.62 21.58 5.57
N ASP A 17 20.02 22.44 6.51
CA ASP A 17 21.13 23.39 6.34
C ASP A 17 22.48 22.67 6.14
N HIS A 18 22.63 21.48 6.74
CA HIS A 18 23.81 20.64 6.57
C HIS A 18 23.63 19.58 5.46
N ALA A 19 22.57 19.65 4.66
CA ALA A 19 22.36 18.71 3.56
C ALA A 19 23.47 18.83 2.50
N PRO A 20 23.87 17.70 1.88
CA PRO A 20 24.87 17.74 0.82
C PRO A 20 24.36 18.52 -0.41
N PRO A 21 25.24 19.14 -1.22
CA PRO A 21 24.85 20.00 -2.35
C PRO A 21 23.93 19.34 -3.39
N CYS A 22 23.94 18.02 -3.49
CA CYS A 22 23.11 17.24 -4.43
C CYS A 22 21.95 16.50 -3.72
N CYS A 23 21.49 17.01 -2.58
CA CYS A 23 20.33 16.48 -1.88
C CYS A 23 19.05 16.77 -2.68
N PRO A 24 18.26 15.75 -3.09
CA PRO A 24 17.02 15.98 -3.85
C PRO A 24 16.03 16.88 -3.12
N THR A 25 16.00 16.85 -1.78
CA THR A 25 15.14 17.72 -0.98
C THR A 25 15.45 19.20 -1.15
N VAL A 26 16.72 19.55 -1.34
CA VAL A 26 17.17 20.94 -1.53
C VAL A 26 17.12 21.32 -3.02
N ASP A 27 17.61 20.44 -3.90
CA ASP A 27 17.69 20.67 -5.35
C ASP A 27 16.31 20.74 -6.03
N HIS A 28 15.30 20.07 -5.47
CA HIS A 28 13.92 20.06 -5.96
C HIS A 28 12.92 20.57 -4.93
N ALA A 29 13.28 21.66 -4.23
CA ALA A 29 12.45 22.25 -3.17
C ALA A 29 11.01 22.58 -3.63
N ASP A 30 10.82 22.91 -4.90
CA ASP A 30 9.53 23.17 -5.54
C ASP A 30 8.59 21.94 -5.49
N ILE A 31 9.12 20.73 -5.72
CA ILE A 31 8.37 19.48 -5.65
C ILE A 31 7.88 19.24 -4.21
N PHE A 32 8.76 19.43 -3.22
CA PHE A 32 8.41 19.23 -1.81
C PHE A 32 7.41 20.28 -1.32
N GLU A 33 7.53 21.53 -1.77
CA GLU A 33 6.57 22.58 -1.46
C GLU A 33 5.19 22.31 -2.09
N SER A 34 5.16 21.84 -3.33
CA SER A 34 3.92 21.38 -3.97
C SER A 34 3.31 20.20 -3.22
N ALA A 35 4.12 19.23 -2.80
CA ALA A 35 3.65 18.07 -2.05
C ALA A 35 3.08 18.48 -0.68
N LYS A 36 3.73 19.41 0.05
CA LYS A 36 3.22 19.94 1.33
C LYS A 36 1.83 20.54 1.18
N LYS A 37 1.59 21.33 0.13
CA LYS A 37 0.26 21.90 -0.17
C LYS A 37 -0.79 20.83 -0.44
N GLU A 38 -0.42 19.70 -1.06
CA GLU A 38 -1.34 18.57 -1.22
C GLU A 38 -1.75 17.97 0.13
N TYR A 39 -0.84 17.89 1.11
CA TYR A 39 -1.15 17.42 2.47
C TYR A 39 -2.07 18.35 3.26
N GLU A 40 -2.21 19.62 2.86
CA GLU A 40 -3.15 20.56 3.49
C GLU A 40 -4.60 20.30 3.07
N LYS A 41 -4.84 19.60 1.95
CA LYS A 41 -6.19 19.23 1.52
C LYS A 41 -6.84 18.34 2.59
N GLU A 42 -8.07 18.69 2.97
CA GLU A 42 -8.72 18.09 4.13
C GLU A 42 -8.75 16.56 4.13
N GLU A 43 -9.12 15.95 3.01
CA GLU A 43 -9.16 14.48 2.84
C GLU A 43 -7.78 13.85 3.05
N ILE A 44 -6.74 14.40 2.41
CA ILE A 44 -5.37 13.89 2.52
C ILE A 44 -4.85 14.08 3.94
N ARG A 45 -5.12 15.24 4.54
CA ARG A 45 -4.73 15.55 5.92
C ARG A 45 -5.32 14.55 6.91
N LYS A 46 -6.61 14.21 6.78
CA LYS A 46 -7.28 13.22 7.63
C LYS A 46 -6.64 11.84 7.50
N ILE A 47 -6.43 11.38 6.26
CA ILE A 47 -5.78 10.09 5.98
C ILE A 47 -4.37 10.05 6.58
N HIS A 48 -3.58 11.11 6.36
CA HIS A 48 -2.21 11.22 6.87
C HIS A 48 -2.18 11.18 8.41
N GLN A 49 -3.02 11.96 9.08
CA GLN A 49 -3.11 11.97 10.54
C GLN A 49 -3.52 10.62 11.12
N ALA A 50 -4.48 9.93 10.47
CA ALA A 50 -4.87 8.60 10.87
C ALA A 50 -3.71 7.60 10.69
N ALA A 51 -3.02 7.62 9.55
CA ALA A 51 -1.89 6.74 9.27
C ALA A 51 -0.73 6.95 10.26
N ALA A 52 -0.33 8.20 10.48
CA ALA A 52 0.72 8.56 11.43
C ALA A 52 0.37 8.12 12.86
N HIS A 53 -0.90 8.24 13.26
CA HIS A 53 -1.35 7.75 14.56
C HIS A 53 -1.26 6.23 14.68
N ILE A 54 -1.65 5.47 13.64
CA ILE A 54 -1.54 4.01 13.64
C ILE A 54 -0.09 3.55 13.68
N GLU A 55 0.80 4.21 12.92
CA GLU A 55 2.24 3.95 12.99
C GLU A 55 2.80 4.21 14.40
N ALA A 56 2.57 5.41 14.95
CA ALA A 56 3.11 5.80 16.25
C ALA A 56 2.65 4.88 17.40
N THR A 57 1.45 4.29 17.29
CA THR A 57 0.88 3.43 18.33
C THR A 57 1.15 1.94 18.11
N GLY A 58 1.13 1.49 16.85
CA GLY A 58 1.11 0.08 16.45
C GLY A 58 2.40 -0.46 15.84
N TYR A 59 3.34 0.40 15.42
CA TYR A 59 4.56 -0.03 14.74
C TYR A 59 5.33 -1.06 15.58
N MET A 60 5.70 -2.18 14.94
CA MET A 60 6.37 -3.34 15.57
C MET A 60 5.61 -4.01 16.71
N LYS A 61 4.32 -3.68 16.92
CA LYS A 61 3.47 -4.24 17.98
C LYS A 61 2.26 -4.98 17.43
N TRP A 62 1.67 -4.45 16.35
CA TRP A 62 0.45 -5.01 15.76
C TRP A 62 0.77 -5.71 14.43
N PRO A 63 0.10 -6.84 14.12
CA PRO A 63 0.15 -7.38 12.78
C PRO A 63 -0.52 -6.40 11.80
N ARG A 64 -0.07 -6.39 10.53
CA ARG A 64 -0.55 -5.46 9.50
C ARG A 64 -2.07 -5.48 9.33
N ILE A 65 -2.72 -6.63 9.47
CA ILE A 65 -4.20 -6.72 9.40
C ILE A 65 -4.87 -5.94 10.54
N LEU A 66 -4.30 -5.96 11.74
CA LEU A 66 -4.82 -5.17 12.86
C LEU A 66 -4.59 -3.67 12.65
N GLU A 67 -3.46 -3.27 12.08
CA GLU A 67 -3.21 -1.87 11.69
C GLU A 67 -4.28 -1.38 10.69
N VAL A 68 -4.65 -2.20 9.69
CA VAL A 68 -5.72 -1.88 8.73
C VAL A 68 -7.07 -1.72 9.43
N ILE A 69 -7.42 -2.63 10.34
CA ILE A 69 -8.67 -2.56 11.12
C ILE A 69 -8.72 -1.26 11.92
N LYS A 70 -7.65 -0.93 12.65
CA LYS A 70 -7.60 0.27 13.48
C LYS A 70 -7.62 1.55 12.65
N PHE A 71 -6.94 1.55 11.51
CA PHE A 71 -7.00 2.65 10.55
C PHE A 71 -8.42 2.86 10.02
N ALA A 72 -9.07 1.80 9.52
CA ALA A 72 -10.41 1.87 8.96
C ALA A 72 -11.47 2.31 10.00
N GLN A 73 -11.38 1.81 11.23
CA GLN A 73 -12.22 2.26 12.35
C GLN A 73 -12.03 3.75 12.65
N ARG A 74 -10.78 4.23 12.68
CA ARG A 74 -10.47 5.64 12.93
C ARG A 74 -10.98 6.55 11.82
N MET A 75 -10.97 6.07 10.58
CA MET A 75 -11.50 6.78 9.42
C MET A 75 -13.03 6.71 9.32
N GLY A 76 -13.69 5.89 10.15
CA GLY A 76 -15.14 5.68 10.07
C GLY A 76 -15.57 4.94 8.80
N TYR A 77 -14.70 4.10 8.23
CA TYR A 77 -15.05 3.30 7.08
C TYR A 77 -15.92 2.11 7.49
N GLU A 78 -17.02 1.91 6.78
CA GLU A 78 -17.95 0.81 7.04
C GLU A 78 -17.77 -0.34 6.03
N ARG A 79 -17.29 -0.01 4.82
CA ARG A 79 -17.16 -0.94 3.69
C ARG A 79 -15.72 -1.07 3.26
N LEU A 80 -15.22 -2.29 3.16
CA LEU A 80 -13.85 -2.59 2.75
C LEU A 80 -13.82 -3.52 1.53
N GLY A 81 -12.89 -3.27 0.63
CA GLY A 81 -12.66 -4.09 -0.57
C GLY A 81 -11.37 -4.91 -0.46
N ILE A 82 -11.43 -6.19 -0.84
CA ILE A 82 -10.24 -7.06 -0.95
C ILE A 82 -10.10 -7.52 -2.41
N ALA A 83 -9.04 -7.06 -3.08
CA ALA A 83 -8.63 -7.59 -4.37
C ALA A 83 -7.51 -8.63 -4.17
N PHE A 84 -7.66 -9.84 -4.68
CA PHE A 84 -6.73 -10.93 -4.42
C PHE A 84 -6.51 -11.86 -5.63
N CYS A 85 -5.37 -12.55 -5.62
CA CYS A 85 -5.05 -13.58 -6.60
C CYS A 85 -5.72 -14.90 -6.25
N ILE A 86 -6.04 -15.74 -7.25
CA ILE A 86 -6.56 -17.11 -7.01
C ILE A 86 -5.65 -17.96 -6.12
N GLY A 87 -4.32 -17.73 -6.17
CA GLY A 87 -3.37 -18.42 -5.30
C GLY A 87 -3.39 -17.98 -3.84
N LEU A 88 -4.18 -16.96 -3.49
CA LEU A 88 -4.35 -16.44 -2.12
C LEU A 88 -5.82 -16.52 -1.67
N ALA A 89 -6.59 -17.47 -2.21
CA ALA A 89 -8.02 -17.56 -1.95
C ALA A 89 -8.33 -17.91 -0.49
N GLU A 90 -7.53 -18.79 0.12
CA GLU A 90 -7.70 -19.18 1.53
C GLU A 90 -7.37 -18.01 2.47
N GLU A 91 -6.26 -17.30 2.22
CA GLU A 91 -5.88 -16.11 2.98
C GLU A 91 -6.92 -15.00 2.84
N ALA A 92 -7.44 -14.77 1.62
CA ALA A 92 -8.49 -13.78 1.40
C ALA A 92 -9.76 -14.14 2.17
N GLN A 93 -10.14 -15.42 2.26
CA GLN A 93 -11.27 -15.87 3.05
C GLN A 93 -11.05 -15.61 4.56
N ILE A 94 -9.86 -15.92 5.08
CA ILE A 94 -9.51 -15.67 6.49
C ILE A 94 -9.57 -14.17 6.79
N ILE A 95 -8.98 -13.33 5.94
CA ILE A 95 -8.97 -11.88 6.13
C ILE A 95 -10.40 -11.32 6.07
N THR A 96 -11.22 -11.79 5.12
CA THR A 96 -12.64 -11.39 5.01
C THR A 96 -13.36 -11.63 6.34
N HIS A 97 -13.26 -12.85 6.90
CA HIS A 97 -13.90 -13.18 8.17
C HIS A 97 -13.38 -12.35 9.35
N ILE A 98 -12.08 -12.06 9.39
CA ILE A 98 -11.50 -11.19 10.41
C ILE A 98 -12.09 -9.79 10.33
N LEU A 99 -12.19 -9.21 9.13
CA LEU A 99 -12.74 -7.87 8.92
C LEU A 99 -14.24 -7.81 9.24
N GLU A 100 -15.03 -8.78 8.78
CA GLU A 100 -16.47 -8.87 9.08
C GLU A 100 -16.73 -8.98 10.60
N LYS A 101 -15.93 -9.79 11.30
CA LYS A 101 -15.98 -9.88 12.78
C LYS A 101 -15.65 -8.57 13.48
N ASN A 102 -14.93 -7.65 12.82
CA ASN A 102 -14.62 -6.33 13.33
C ASN A 102 -15.65 -5.26 12.88
N GLY A 103 -16.77 -5.67 12.30
CA GLY A 103 -17.92 -4.81 12.01
C GLY A 103 -17.92 -4.16 10.63
N PHE A 104 -17.03 -4.58 9.71
CA PHE A 104 -17.03 -4.08 8.34
C PHE A 104 -17.90 -4.92 7.42
N GLU A 105 -18.55 -4.29 6.46
CA GLU A 105 -19.11 -4.97 5.28
C GLU A 105 -17.99 -5.17 4.24
N VAL A 106 -17.71 -6.41 3.86
CA VAL A 106 -16.55 -6.74 3.03
C VAL A 106 -16.97 -7.21 1.65
N PHE A 107 -16.37 -6.58 0.64
CA PHE A 107 -16.53 -6.97 -0.77
C PHE A 107 -15.20 -7.52 -1.29
N THR A 108 -15.26 -8.58 -2.10
CA THR A 108 -14.05 -9.23 -2.60
C THR A 108 -14.05 -9.34 -4.12
N ALA A 109 -12.87 -9.28 -4.72
CA ALA A 109 -12.66 -9.45 -6.15
C ALA A 109 -11.43 -10.34 -6.40
N ILE A 110 -11.63 -11.44 -7.13
CA ILE A 110 -10.58 -12.40 -7.45
C ILE A 110 -10.01 -12.12 -8.85
N CYS A 111 -8.71 -12.32 -9.05
CA CYS A 111 -8.06 -12.03 -10.34
C CYS A 111 -8.62 -12.83 -11.53
N THR A 112 -9.30 -13.94 -11.29
CA THR A 112 -9.96 -14.79 -12.29
C THR A 112 -11.45 -14.49 -12.46
N GLN A 113 -11.96 -13.42 -11.85
CA GLN A 113 -13.36 -13.04 -11.94
C GLN A 113 -13.79 -12.87 -13.40
N GLY A 114 -14.96 -13.42 -13.74
CA GLY A 114 -15.44 -13.48 -15.13
C GLY A 114 -14.81 -14.60 -15.99
N SER A 115 -13.91 -15.43 -15.44
CA SER A 115 -13.35 -16.60 -16.11
C SER A 115 -12.73 -16.31 -17.48
N LEU A 116 -12.12 -15.13 -17.62
CA LEU A 116 -11.47 -14.69 -18.86
C LEU A 116 -10.11 -15.36 -19.01
N LYS A 117 -10.09 -16.52 -19.67
CA LYS A 117 -8.86 -17.28 -19.92
C LYS A 117 -7.87 -16.44 -20.73
N LYS A 118 -6.62 -16.35 -20.27
CA LYS A 118 -5.51 -15.63 -20.96
C LYS A 118 -5.36 -16.04 -22.43
N LYS A 119 -5.56 -17.32 -22.75
CA LYS A 119 -5.58 -17.86 -24.13
C LYS A 119 -6.54 -17.13 -25.08
N ARG A 120 -7.62 -16.55 -24.56
CA ARG A 120 -8.61 -15.83 -25.38
C ARG A 120 -8.09 -14.47 -25.85
N PHE A 121 -7.07 -13.91 -25.19
CA PHE A 121 -6.57 -12.55 -25.43
C PHE A 121 -5.07 -12.48 -25.73
N SER A 122 -4.34 -13.58 -25.55
CA SER A 122 -2.91 -13.66 -25.83
C SER A 122 -2.62 -14.88 -26.70
N SER A 123 -2.20 -14.63 -27.94
CA SER A 123 -1.69 -15.63 -28.88
C SER A 123 -0.37 -16.28 -28.44
N LEU A 124 0.27 -15.72 -27.41
CA LEU A 124 1.58 -16.15 -26.90
C LEU A 124 1.50 -17.33 -25.92
N MET A 125 0.30 -17.74 -25.48
CA MET A 125 0.13 -18.88 -24.57
C MET A 125 -0.33 -20.14 -25.30
N GLN A 126 0.56 -20.71 -26.12
CA GLN A 126 0.46 -22.10 -26.54
C GLN A 126 0.77 -22.98 -25.33
N THR A 127 -0.15 -23.87 -24.95
CA THR A 127 0.17 -24.92 -23.97
C THR A 127 1.23 -25.83 -24.60
N PRO A 128 2.33 -26.16 -23.90
CA PRO A 128 3.21 -27.25 -24.33
C PRO A 128 2.36 -28.50 -24.55
N SER A 129 2.64 -29.26 -25.60
CA SER A 129 1.97 -30.54 -25.83
C SER A 129 2.20 -31.44 -24.60
N GLN A 130 1.25 -32.32 -24.29
CA GLN A 130 1.37 -33.23 -23.15
C GLN A 130 2.59 -34.18 -23.23
N GLU A 131 3.27 -34.23 -24.37
CA GLU A 131 4.54 -34.94 -24.56
C GLU A 131 5.75 -34.26 -23.89
N GLN A 132 5.69 -32.96 -23.57
CA GLN A 132 6.82 -32.21 -22.99
C GLN A 132 6.82 -32.17 -21.45
N MET A 133 5.91 -32.90 -20.80
CA MET A 133 5.77 -33.00 -19.34
C MET A 133 6.09 -34.41 -18.79
N ARG A 134 6.79 -35.25 -19.57
CA ARG A 134 7.38 -36.51 -19.10
C ARG A 134 8.89 -36.39 -18.99
#